data_AF-A0A4Y9LZJ6-F1
#
_entry.id   AF-A0A4Y9LZJ6-F1
#
_cell.length_a   1.000
_cell.length_b   1.000
_cell.length_c   1.000
_cell.angle_alpha   90.00
_cell.angle_beta   90.00
_cell.angle_gamma   90.00
#
_symmetry.space_group_name_H-M   'P 1'
#
loop_
_entity.id
_entity.type
_entity.pdbx_description
1 polymer ?
#
loop_
_entity_poly.entity_id
_entity_poly.type
_entity_poly.pdbx_seq_one_letter_code
_entity_poly.pdbx_strand_id
1 'polypeptide(L)'
;MGKIEFPLPTETDEMLVVGAIFSEATTGANASDDEKRAIGLCVVNMAYYARMTTQNGKKCFNTTFGDGTIIKAIKTSVKGYDTPRWRLVMNGDVLKTKAALEKDLDALETAVLKNVVSIAAAVMKAALPAAGPGSTRAPLQFNQAANDPPSKREQKIFNLGSHTFYGFIAGRECQ
;
A
#
# COMPACT_ATOMS: atom_id res chain seq x y z
N MET A 1 25.92 -9.42 -2.16
CA MET A 1 24.93 -9.41 -1.06
C MET A 1 24.90 -8.01 -0.46
N GLY A 2 23.71 -7.41 -0.33
CA GLY A 2 23.57 -6.12 0.33
C GLY A 2 23.50 -6.27 1.85
N LYS A 3 24.21 -5.42 2.58
CA LYS A 3 24.20 -5.42 4.05
C LYS A 3 23.07 -4.52 4.58
N ILE A 4 22.31 -4.99 5.56
CA ILE A 4 21.19 -4.25 6.15
C ILE A 4 21.68 -3.50 7.39
N GLU A 5 21.89 -2.20 7.23
CA GLU A 5 22.38 -1.29 8.28
C GLU A 5 21.27 -0.33 8.79
N PHE A 6 20.01 -0.68 8.56
CA PHE A 6 18.84 0.06 9.00
C PHE A 6 17.92 -0.84 9.83
N PRO A 7 17.12 -0.27 10.75
CA PRO A 7 16.17 -1.06 11.52
C PRO A 7 15.06 -1.60 10.61
N LEU A 8 14.72 -2.87 10.80
CA LEU A 8 13.53 -3.47 10.20
C LEU A 8 12.34 -3.28 11.15
N PRO A 9 11.11 -3.09 10.62
CA PRO A 9 9.94 -2.94 11.47
C PRO A 9 9.68 -4.21 12.28
N THR A 10 9.16 -4.03 13.50
CA THR A 10 8.75 -5.13 14.40
C THR A 10 7.23 -5.28 14.48
N GLU A 11 6.49 -4.23 14.16
CA GLU A 11 5.02 -4.24 14.16
C GLU A 11 4.49 -4.95 12.91
N THR A 12 3.52 -5.86 13.10
CA THR A 12 2.98 -6.70 12.03
C THR A 12 2.40 -5.88 10.87
N ASP A 13 1.62 -4.84 11.17
CA ASP A 13 1.00 -4.01 10.14
C ASP A 13 2.04 -3.23 9.32
N GLU A 14 3.11 -2.75 9.95
CA GLU A 14 4.19 -2.05 9.25
C GLU A 14 4.99 -3.02 8.35
N MET A 15 5.28 -4.24 8.83
CA MET A 15 5.89 -5.30 8.01
C MET A 15 5.06 -5.60 6.75
N LEU A 16 3.74 -5.69 6.91
CA LEU A 16 2.83 -5.95 5.80
C LEU A 16 2.81 -4.82 4.77
N VAL A 17 2.79 -3.56 5.22
CA VAL A 17 2.89 -2.40 4.33
C VAL A 17 4.24 -2.35 3.60
N VAL A 18 5.33 -2.73 4.27
CA VAL A 18 6.64 -2.91 3.61
C VAL A 18 6.55 -3.93 2.47
N GLY A 19 5.97 -5.10 2.74
CA GLY A 19 5.77 -6.14 1.71
C GLY A 19 4.96 -5.64 0.53
N ALA A 20 3.86 -4.91 0.79
CA ALA A 20 2.97 -4.39 -0.24
C ALA A 20 3.70 -3.41 -1.16
N ILE A 21 4.31 -2.37 -0.58
CA ILE A 21 5.05 -1.35 -1.34
C ILE A 21 6.22 -1.98 -2.09
N PHE A 22 6.99 -2.87 -1.46
CA PHE A 22 8.13 -3.53 -2.10
C PHE A 22 7.70 -4.40 -3.30
N SER A 23 6.55 -5.07 -3.19
CA SER A 23 6.04 -5.94 -4.25
C SER A 23 5.55 -5.19 -5.49
N GLU A 24 5.10 -3.94 -5.32
CA GLU A 24 4.60 -3.08 -6.40
C GLU A 24 5.66 -2.09 -6.90
N ALA A 25 6.69 -1.81 -6.10
CA ALA A 25 7.83 -1.01 -6.52
C ALA A 25 8.55 -1.72 -7.68
N THR A 26 8.66 -1.03 -8.81
CA THR A 26 9.51 -1.49 -9.92
C THR A 26 10.94 -1.68 -9.43
N THR A 27 11.62 -2.69 -9.95
CA THR A 27 13.04 -2.90 -9.70
C THR A 27 13.84 -1.71 -10.27
N GLY A 28 14.73 -1.14 -9.46
CA GLY A 28 15.54 0.03 -9.83
C GLY A 28 14.90 1.39 -9.50
N ALA A 29 15.62 2.47 -9.81
CA ALA A 29 15.33 3.84 -9.38
C ALA A 29 14.06 4.50 -9.99
N ASN A 30 13.16 3.73 -10.62
CA ASN A 30 12.13 4.27 -11.50
C ASN A 30 10.76 4.48 -10.81
N ALA A 31 10.46 3.83 -9.69
CA ALA A 31 9.28 4.15 -8.89
C ALA A 31 9.57 5.33 -7.96
N SER A 32 8.84 6.44 -8.13
CA SER A 32 9.02 7.62 -7.28
C SER A 32 8.59 7.33 -5.84
N ASP A 33 9.19 8.02 -4.87
CA ASP A 33 8.81 7.89 -3.46
C ASP A 33 7.33 8.27 -3.22
N ASP A 34 6.79 9.15 -4.05
CA ASP A 34 5.37 9.48 -4.06
C ASP A 34 4.49 8.31 -4.50
N GLU A 35 4.88 7.56 -5.54
CA GLU A 35 4.14 6.38 -5.99
C GLU A 35 4.09 5.32 -4.90
N LYS A 36 5.24 5.02 -4.28
CA LYS A 36 5.36 4.09 -3.15
C LYS A 36 4.51 4.53 -1.96
N ARG A 37 4.53 5.83 -1.63
CA ARG A 37 3.70 6.40 -0.57
C ARG A 37 2.22 6.26 -0.90
N ALA A 38 1.80 6.55 -2.13
CA ALA A 38 0.41 6.43 -2.56
C ALA A 38 -0.09 4.97 -2.48
N ILE A 39 0.74 3.98 -2.85
CA ILE A 39 0.44 2.55 -2.68
C ILE A 39 0.21 2.20 -1.20
N GLY A 40 1.11 2.62 -0.31
CA GLY A 40 0.93 2.41 1.13
C GLY A 40 -0.33 3.08 1.67
N LEU A 41 -0.63 4.30 1.20
CA LEU A 41 -1.83 5.04 1.58
C LEU A 41 -3.13 4.35 1.14
N CYS A 42 -3.16 3.75 -0.05
CA CYS A 42 -4.29 2.90 -0.47
C CYS A 42 -4.61 1.82 0.56
N VAL A 43 -3.58 1.08 1.00
CA VAL A 43 -3.74 -0.03 1.94
C VAL A 43 -4.31 0.45 3.28
N VAL A 44 -3.71 1.47 3.90
CA VAL A 44 -4.17 1.97 5.21
C VAL A 44 -5.54 2.66 5.14
N ASN A 45 -5.83 3.38 4.05
CA ASN A 45 -7.14 3.99 3.85
C ASN A 45 -8.22 2.92 3.64
N MET A 46 -7.96 1.89 2.82
CA MET A 46 -8.90 0.79 2.66
C MET A 46 -9.20 0.08 3.97
N ALA A 47 -8.17 -0.21 4.77
CA ALA A 47 -8.34 -0.82 6.09
C ALA A 47 -9.15 0.09 7.03
N TYR A 48 -8.91 1.40 7.01
CA TYR A 48 -9.71 2.38 7.74
C TYR A 48 -11.18 2.36 7.28
N TYR A 49 -11.43 2.52 5.99
CA TYR A 49 -12.78 2.58 5.44
C TYR A 49 -13.54 1.28 5.61
N ALA A 50 -12.90 0.11 5.53
CA ALA A 50 -13.57 -1.18 5.77
C ALA A 50 -14.25 -1.28 7.15
N ARG A 51 -13.80 -0.48 8.14
CA ARG A 51 -14.41 -0.41 9.48
C ARG A 51 -15.61 0.54 9.55
N MET A 52 -15.80 1.41 8.56
CA MET A 52 -16.88 2.37 8.54
C MET A 52 -18.14 1.73 7.97
N THR A 53 -19.07 1.30 8.82
CA THR A 53 -20.36 0.75 8.36
C THR A 53 -21.40 1.83 8.10
N THR A 54 -21.33 2.93 8.85
CA THR A 54 -22.25 4.06 8.76
C THR A 54 -21.54 5.38 9.06
N GLN A 55 -21.96 6.46 8.40
CA GLN A 55 -21.51 7.81 8.69
C GLN A 55 -22.69 8.77 8.63
N ASN A 56 -22.90 9.57 9.67
CA ASN A 56 -24.03 10.50 9.78
C ASN A 56 -25.40 9.82 9.50
N GLY A 57 -25.58 8.59 10.01
CA GLY A 57 -26.79 7.79 9.80
C GLY A 57 -26.95 7.17 8.40
N LYS A 58 -26.02 7.41 7.47
CA LYS A 58 -26.02 6.84 6.13
C LYS A 58 -25.19 5.57 6.06
N LYS A 59 -25.59 4.61 5.22
CA LYS A 59 -24.87 3.36 5.03
C LYS A 59 -23.63 3.60 4.19
N CYS A 60 -22.48 3.10 4.63
CA CYS A 60 -21.25 3.16 3.85
C CYS A 60 -21.12 1.95 2.92
N PHE A 61 -20.60 2.18 1.71
CA PHE A 61 -20.54 1.19 0.64
C PHE A 61 -19.10 0.77 0.34
N ASN A 62 -18.43 0.28 1.38
CA ASN A 62 -17.02 -0.13 1.45
C ASN A 62 -16.88 -1.62 1.81
N THR A 63 -17.95 -2.40 1.66
CA THR A 63 -18.03 -3.82 2.07
C THR A 63 -17.05 -4.73 1.34
N THR A 64 -16.49 -4.28 0.21
CA THR A 64 -15.49 -5.03 -0.57
C THR A 64 -14.06 -4.79 -0.10
N PHE A 65 -13.81 -3.88 0.84
CA PHE A 65 -12.45 -3.52 1.29
C PHE A 65 -11.87 -4.50 2.32
N GLY A 66 -12.66 -5.47 2.78
CA GLY A 66 -12.24 -6.49 3.74
C GLY A 66 -12.82 -6.26 5.13
N ASP A 67 -12.09 -6.69 6.15
CA ASP A 67 -12.50 -6.67 7.56
C ASP A 67 -11.85 -5.53 8.37
N GLY A 68 -11.14 -4.62 7.70
CA GLY A 68 -10.42 -3.53 8.33
C GLY A 68 -9.02 -3.88 8.85
N THR A 69 -8.50 -5.07 8.52
CA THR A 69 -7.09 -5.41 8.71
C THR A 69 -6.25 -5.01 7.49
N ILE A 70 -4.97 -4.71 7.72
CA ILE A 70 -4.01 -4.38 6.65
C ILE A 70 -3.86 -5.55 5.67
N ILE A 71 -3.77 -6.79 6.17
CA ILE A 71 -3.61 -7.97 5.31
C ILE A 71 -4.80 -8.17 4.36
N LYS A 72 -6.04 -7.92 4.81
CA LYS A 72 -7.20 -8.01 3.91
C LYS A 72 -7.20 -6.90 2.88
N ALA A 73 -6.84 -5.66 3.28
CA ALA A 73 -6.69 -4.57 2.32
C ALA A 73 -5.65 -4.92 1.24
N ILE A 74 -4.49 -5.46 1.62
CA ILE A 74 -3.43 -5.93 0.69
C ILE A 74 -3.97 -7.01 -0.25
N LYS A 75 -4.60 -8.06 0.27
CA LYS A 75 -5.16 -9.16 -0.53
C LYS A 75 -6.20 -8.67 -1.55
N THR A 76 -6.87 -7.56 -1.27
CA THR A 76 -7.87 -6.96 -2.17
C THR A 76 -7.26 -6.03 -3.21
N SER A 77 -6.23 -5.25 -2.87
CA SER A 77 -5.75 -4.14 -3.73
C SER A 77 -4.35 -4.29 -4.31
N VAL A 78 -3.51 -5.15 -3.75
CA VAL A 78 -2.10 -5.27 -4.12
C VAL A 78 -1.92 -6.52 -4.97
N LYS A 79 -1.70 -6.34 -6.28
CA LYS A 79 -1.48 -7.45 -7.21
C LYS A 79 -0.14 -8.15 -6.95
N GLY A 80 0.82 -7.44 -6.38
CA GLY A 80 2.11 -7.94 -5.95
C GLY A 80 2.04 -8.94 -4.78
N TYR A 81 0.91 -9.06 -4.08
CA TYR A 81 0.77 -9.99 -2.96
C TYR A 81 1.03 -11.45 -3.37
N ASP A 82 1.83 -12.15 -2.58
CA ASP A 82 2.25 -13.54 -2.80
C ASP A 82 2.90 -13.83 -4.18
N THR A 83 3.35 -12.79 -4.88
CA THR A 83 4.18 -12.94 -6.09
C THR A 83 5.63 -13.30 -5.72
N PRO A 84 6.46 -13.76 -6.68
CA PRO A 84 7.90 -13.92 -6.44
C PRO A 84 8.57 -12.66 -5.88
N ARG A 85 8.11 -11.46 -6.28
CA ARG A 85 8.61 -10.18 -5.78
C ARG A 85 8.32 -9.98 -4.29
N TRP A 86 7.08 -10.24 -3.87
CA TRP A 86 6.69 -10.23 -2.44
C TRP A 86 7.55 -11.21 -1.63
N ARG A 87 7.72 -12.43 -2.13
CA ARG A 87 8.48 -13.50 -1.48
C ARG A 87 9.98 -13.24 -1.40
N LEU A 88 10.52 -12.20 -2.05
CA LEU A 88 11.90 -11.77 -1.82
C LEU A 88 12.08 -11.25 -0.39
N VAL A 89 11.11 -10.47 0.11
CA VAL A 89 11.22 -9.83 1.43
C VAL A 89 10.30 -10.44 2.48
N MET A 90 9.23 -11.11 2.07
CA MET A 90 8.25 -11.71 2.98
C MET A 90 8.35 -13.24 3.00
N ASN A 91 8.05 -13.84 4.14
CA ASN A 91 7.79 -15.26 4.33
C ASN A 91 6.32 -15.42 4.77
N GLY A 92 5.43 -15.68 3.82
CA GLY A 92 3.99 -15.55 4.02
C GLY A 92 3.61 -14.09 4.32
N ASP A 93 2.97 -13.87 5.46
CA ASP A 93 2.49 -12.55 5.91
C ASP A 93 3.47 -11.88 6.91
N VAL A 94 4.71 -12.39 7.02
CA VAL A 94 5.74 -11.90 7.95
C VAL A 94 7.00 -11.47 7.19
N LEU A 95 7.61 -10.35 7.57
CA LEU A 95 8.88 -9.91 6.99
C LEU A 95 9.99 -10.92 7.33
N LYS A 96 10.82 -11.29 6.35
CA LYS A 96 11.96 -12.17 6.57
C LYS A 96 12.95 -11.57 7.58
N THR A 97 13.67 -12.45 8.27
CA THR A 97 14.72 -12.02 9.19
C THR A 97 15.84 -11.29 8.45
N LYS A 98 16.55 -10.41 9.16
CA LYS A 98 17.73 -9.71 8.62
C LYS A 98 18.71 -10.64 7.91
N ALA A 99 19.06 -11.76 8.55
CA ALA A 99 20.00 -12.74 7.98
C ALA A 99 19.49 -13.37 6.67
N ALA A 100 18.19 -13.65 6.57
CA ALA A 100 17.59 -14.17 5.34
C ALA A 100 17.57 -13.10 4.24
N LEU A 101 17.24 -11.85 4.58
CA LEU A 101 17.23 -10.74 3.63
C LEU A 101 18.64 -10.42 3.11
N GLU A 102 19.67 -10.39 3.96
CA GLU A 102 21.07 -10.15 3.54
C GLU A 102 21.60 -11.27 2.64
N LYS A 103 21.03 -12.48 2.76
CA LYS A 103 21.33 -13.61 1.87
C LYS A 103 20.60 -13.50 0.54
N ASP A 104 19.33 -13.12 0.55
CA ASP A 104 18.45 -13.18 -0.63
C ASP A 104 18.52 -11.91 -1.49
N LEU A 105 18.89 -10.76 -0.90
CA LEU A 105 18.90 -9.47 -1.59
C LEU A 105 20.30 -9.05 -2.05
N ASP A 106 20.37 -8.53 -3.27
CA ASP A 106 21.54 -7.79 -3.73
C ASP A 106 21.56 -6.36 -3.17
N ALA A 107 22.56 -5.57 -3.58
CA ALA A 107 22.73 -4.20 -3.09
C ALA A 107 21.61 -3.25 -3.57
N LEU A 108 21.10 -3.42 -4.80
CA LEU A 108 20.01 -2.60 -5.33
C LEU A 108 18.71 -2.91 -4.58
N GLU A 109 18.41 -4.18 -4.38
CA GLU A 109 17.22 -4.61 -3.65
C GLU A 109 17.25 -4.20 -2.17
N THR A 110 18.44 -4.23 -1.56
CA THR A 110 18.63 -3.74 -0.19
C THR A 110 18.37 -2.23 -0.11
N ALA A 111 18.77 -1.45 -1.12
CA ALA A 111 18.49 -0.02 -1.17
C ALA A 111 17.00 0.28 -1.36
N VAL A 112 16.30 -0.50 -2.20
CA VAL A 112 14.84 -0.42 -2.35
C VAL A 112 14.16 -0.74 -1.02
N LEU A 113 14.54 -1.83 -0.36
CA LEU A 113 13.97 -2.20 0.94
C LEU A 113 14.17 -1.10 1.98
N LYS A 114 15.36 -0.49 2.06
CA LYS A 114 15.64 0.63 2.98
C LYS A 114 14.66 1.79 2.77
N ASN A 115 14.48 2.19 1.51
CA ASN A 115 13.57 3.29 1.16
C ASN A 115 12.12 2.91 1.49
N VAL A 116 11.69 1.70 1.16
CA VAL A 116 10.34 1.21 1.46
C VAL A 116 10.05 1.15 2.97
N VAL A 117 11.00 0.71 3.80
CA VAL A 117 10.85 0.72 5.26
C VAL A 117 10.59 2.14 5.78
N SER A 118 11.36 3.12 5.30
CA SER A 118 11.16 4.53 5.68
C SER A 118 9.78 5.06 5.26
N ILE A 119 9.31 4.70 4.06
CA ILE A 119 8.00 5.12 3.54
C ILE A 119 6.86 4.44 4.31
N ALA A 120 6.96 3.14 4.57
CA ALA A 120 5.98 2.39 5.34
C ALA A 120 5.81 2.98 6.75
N ALA A 121 6.91 3.30 7.44
CA ALA A 121 6.86 3.96 8.74
C ALA A 121 6.13 5.31 8.70
N ALA A 122 6.33 6.09 7.63
CA ALA A 122 5.63 7.37 7.45
C ALA A 122 4.13 7.19 7.13
N VAL A 123 3.79 6.19 6.33
CA VAL A 123 2.40 5.82 6.01
C VAL A 123 1.65 5.36 7.26
N MET A 124 2.26 4.50 8.08
CA MET A 124 1.64 3.99 9.31
C MET A 124 1.38 5.08 10.37
N LYS A 125 2.08 6.22 10.29
CA LYS A 125 1.88 7.38 11.18
C LYS A 125 0.90 8.41 10.63
N ALA A 126 0.37 8.22 9.42
CA ALA A 126 -0.54 9.19 8.81
C ALA A 126 -1.88 9.24 9.54
N ALA A 127 -2.44 10.44 9.68
CA ALA A 127 -3.81 10.61 10.16
C ALA A 127 -4.79 10.13 9.07
N LEU A 128 -5.64 9.15 9.40
CA LEU A 128 -6.55 8.52 8.46
C LEU A 128 -7.94 9.17 8.49
N PRO A 129 -8.63 9.29 7.33
CA PRO A 129 -8.14 8.94 6.00
C PRO A 129 -7.10 9.95 5.49
N ALA A 130 -6.01 9.44 4.93
CA ALA A 130 -4.86 10.25 4.53
C ALA A 130 -4.91 10.56 3.02
N ALA A 131 -4.70 11.82 2.66
CA ALA A 131 -4.66 12.26 1.28
C ALA A 131 -3.38 11.78 0.56
N GLY A 132 -3.50 11.52 -0.74
CA GLY A 132 -2.37 11.12 -1.58
C GLY A 132 -1.40 12.28 -1.88
N PRO A 133 -0.17 11.99 -2.34
CA PRO A 133 0.79 13.02 -2.72
C PRO A 133 0.21 13.99 -3.75
N GLY A 134 0.28 15.30 -3.47
CA GLY A 134 -0.24 16.34 -4.36
C GLY A 134 -1.77 16.35 -4.53
N SER A 135 -2.52 15.59 -3.72
CA SER A 135 -3.98 15.52 -3.78
C SER A 135 -4.60 15.90 -2.44
N THR A 136 -5.84 16.39 -2.46
CA THR A 136 -6.67 16.57 -1.27
C THR A 136 -7.52 15.32 -0.96
N ARG A 137 -7.40 14.27 -1.78
CA ARG A 137 -8.27 13.10 -1.72
C ARG A 137 -7.50 11.86 -1.27
N ALA A 138 -8.18 11.03 -0.49
CA ALA A 138 -7.66 9.76 -0.03
C ALA A 138 -7.66 8.71 -1.16
N PRO A 139 -6.51 8.15 -1.55
CA PRO A 139 -6.46 7.00 -2.45
C PRO A 139 -6.98 5.76 -1.72
N LEU A 140 -7.76 4.95 -2.42
CA LEU A 140 -8.36 3.70 -1.92
C LEU A 140 -7.76 2.52 -2.63
N GLN A 141 -7.87 2.50 -3.95
CA GLN A 141 -7.37 1.42 -4.78
C GLN A 141 -6.50 2.00 -5.89
N PHE A 142 -5.69 1.14 -6.49
CA PHE A 142 -4.83 1.50 -7.61
C PHE A 142 -4.76 0.34 -8.60
N ASN A 143 -4.43 0.67 -9.86
CA ASN A 143 -4.11 -0.33 -10.88
C ASN A 143 -3.21 0.29 -11.96
N GLN A 144 -2.74 -0.53 -12.89
CA GLN A 144 -1.91 -0.11 -14.02
C GLN A 144 -2.73 0.34 -15.24
N ALA A 145 -4.06 0.42 -15.12
CA ALA A 145 -4.94 0.89 -16.19
C ALA A 145 -5.19 2.40 -16.05
N ALA A 146 -5.29 3.11 -17.17
CA ALA A 146 -5.34 4.57 -17.14
C ALA A 146 -6.67 5.15 -16.60
N ASN A 147 -7.79 4.46 -16.80
CA ASN A 147 -9.16 4.90 -16.47
C ASN A 147 -10.12 3.69 -16.29
N ASP A 148 -9.78 2.76 -15.39
CA ASP A 148 -10.62 1.61 -15.09
C ASP A 148 -10.84 1.50 -13.57
N PRO A 149 -11.78 2.29 -13.01
CA PRO A 149 -12.03 2.28 -11.58
C PRO A 149 -12.48 0.89 -11.11
N PRO A 150 -11.92 0.35 -10.02
CA PRO A 150 -12.33 -0.95 -9.47
C PRO A 150 -13.81 -1.00 -9.04
N SER A 151 -14.44 0.16 -8.82
CA SER A 151 -15.83 0.30 -8.42
C SER A 151 -16.51 1.48 -9.13
N LYS A 152 -17.82 1.33 -9.41
CA LYS A 152 -18.67 2.42 -9.93
C LYS A 152 -18.83 3.60 -8.95
N ARG A 153 -18.41 3.43 -7.69
CA ARG A 153 -18.41 4.49 -6.66
C ARG A 153 -17.09 5.24 -6.58
N GLU A 154 -16.09 4.84 -7.37
CA GLU A 154 -14.76 5.42 -7.37
C GLU A 154 -14.50 6.18 -8.67
N GLN A 155 -13.58 7.13 -8.58
CA GLN A 155 -13.08 7.88 -9.72
C GLN A 155 -11.57 8.04 -9.59
N LYS A 156 -10.92 8.18 -10.74
CA LYS A 156 -9.51 8.53 -10.81
C LYS A 156 -9.26 9.83 -10.03
N ILE A 157 -8.22 9.83 -9.21
CA ILE A 157 -7.81 11.00 -8.43
C ILE A 157 -6.45 11.55 -8.87
N PHE A 158 -5.50 10.69 -9.21
CA PHE A 158 -4.20 11.06 -9.76
C PHE A 158 -3.52 9.84 -10.40
N ASN A 159 -2.37 10.05 -11.03
CA ASN A 159 -1.51 9.02 -11.62
C ASN A 159 -0.06 9.31 -11.19
N LEU A 160 0.67 8.28 -10.81
CA LEU A 160 2.10 8.34 -10.48
C LEU A 160 2.75 7.10 -11.08
N GLY A 161 3.84 7.28 -11.83
CA GLY A 161 4.53 6.16 -12.48
C GLY A 161 3.58 5.35 -13.37
N SER A 162 3.55 4.04 -13.16
CA SER A 162 2.65 3.14 -13.90
C SER A 162 1.27 3.02 -13.26
N HIS A 163 1.05 3.61 -12.09
CA HIS A 163 -0.18 3.42 -11.32
C HIS A 163 -1.15 4.59 -11.45
N THR A 164 -2.41 4.26 -11.74
CA THR A 164 -3.55 5.15 -11.54
C THR A 164 -4.17 4.87 -10.19
N PHE A 165 -4.42 5.93 -9.43
CA PHE A 165 -5.02 5.87 -8.10
C PHE A 165 -6.48 6.35 -8.16
N TYR A 166 -7.33 5.67 -7.40
CA TYR A 166 -8.77 5.90 -7.36
C TYR A 166 -9.22 6.19 -5.93
N GLY A 167 -10.27 6.99 -5.80
CA GLY A 167 -10.91 7.29 -4.53
C GLY A 167 -12.40 7.52 -4.70
N PHE A 168 -13.17 7.46 -3.61
CA PHE A 168 -14.63 7.60 -3.63
C PHE A 168 -15.05 8.89 -4.34
N ILE A 169 -15.98 8.80 -5.28
CA ILE A 169 -16.71 9.96 -5.78
C ILE A 169 -17.31 10.71 -4.59
N ALA A 170 -17.20 12.04 -4.58
CA ALA A 170 -17.65 12.85 -3.45
C ALA A 170 -19.11 12.51 -3.08
N GLY A 171 -19.36 12.23 -1.80
CA GLY A 171 -20.68 11.85 -1.29
C GLY A 171 -21.18 10.45 -1.70
N ARG A 172 -20.35 9.63 -2.36
CA ARG A 172 -20.66 8.23 -2.71
C ARG A 172 -20.05 7.22 -1.74
N GLU A 173 -19.30 7.67 -0.73
CA GLU A 173 -18.78 6.79 0.32
C GLU A 173 -19.94 6.21 1.16
N CYS A 174 -20.81 7.08 1.68
CA CYS A 174 -21.99 6.70 2.44
C CYS A 174 -23.24 7.40 1.93
N GLN A 175 -24.33 6.65 1.71
CA GLN A 175 -25.61 7.13 1.17
C GLN A 175 -26.80 6.54 1.92
#